data_AF-A0AAD5VTN8-F1
#
_entry.id   AF-A0AAD5VTN8-F1
#
_cell.length_a   1.000
_cell.length_b   1.000
_cell.length_c   1.000
_cell.angle_alpha   90.00
_cell.angle_beta   90.00
_cell.angle_gamma   90.00
#
_symmetry.space_group_name_H-M   'P 1'
#
loop_
_entity.id
_entity.type
_entity.pdbx_description
1 polymer ?
#
loop_
_entity_poly.entity_id
_entity_poly.type
_entity_poly.pdbx_seq_one_letter_code
_entity_poly.pdbx_strand_id
1 'polypeptide(L)'
;MAGSFCPANRDHHAGLFSFGERLGIFMTILAALLSIVSASGLLLYAILRRIKRRKSSRRRTTRHSRSRSDASGFSLLISLVTADLIQAMGGMPSWRWMLDAQVMDGPSCTFQGAFLNVGNVAIALSSLSIAVHTFVVLVLHWRVTRLTLRIVVGSIWVITAIIIVACGRGRSGYYGDTGYWCWITEEHCPERVVGEYLWMWIAFFIMIGLYVYMFFMMLKGTIRTQRNSEKEEEEVKESRKMAYSMLFYPAVYLFCLAPVSISRWLDWSRASGNPLPPAATLFSNTVFSLSGFLNLILFTITRPTLITGDSSSVSSVGDVGGFAMEEEAPVKHTHGASIL
;
A
#
# COMPACT_ATOMS: atom_id res chain seq x y z
N MET A 1 -28.95 -21.20 -3.94
CA MET A 1 -28.25 -19.92 -4.22
C MET A 1 -26.72 -20.04 -4.29
N ALA A 2 -26.11 -21.19 -4.00
CA ALA A 2 -24.65 -21.38 -4.08
C ALA A 2 -24.11 -21.62 -5.52
N GLY A 3 -24.96 -22.00 -6.48
CA GLY A 3 -24.56 -22.31 -7.86
C GLY A 3 -24.27 -21.11 -8.77
N SER A 4 -24.30 -19.88 -8.25
CA SER A 4 -24.14 -18.64 -9.03
C SER A 4 -22.73 -18.04 -8.97
N PHE A 5 -21.88 -18.52 -8.06
CA PHE A 5 -20.58 -17.93 -7.75
C PHE A 5 -19.36 -18.65 -8.35
N CYS A 6 -19.57 -19.80 -8.99
CA CYS A 6 -18.65 -20.41 -9.95
C CYS A 6 -19.49 -21.21 -10.94
N PRO A 7 -19.71 -20.73 -12.18
CA PRO A 7 -20.27 -21.58 -13.21
C PRO A 7 -19.31 -22.76 -13.46
N ALA A 8 -19.85 -23.97 -13.57
CA ALA A 8 -19.07 -25.18 -13.73
C ALA A 8 -18.31 -25.19 -15.07
N ASN A 9 -17.04 -25.63 -14.97
CA ASN A 9 -16.17 -26.11 -16.04
C ASN A 9 -16.42 -25.44 -17.40
N ARG A 10 -15.93 -24.22 -17.56
CA ARG A 10 -15.69 -23.73 -18.92
C ARG A 10 -14.39 -24.39 -19.37
N ASP A 11 -14.47 -25.14 -20.46
CA ASP A 11 -13.28 -25.61 -21.17
C ASP A 11 -12.48 -24.36 -21.58
N HIS A 12 -11.54 -23.94 -20.73
CA HIS A 12 -10.60 -22.88 -21.06
C HIS A 12 -9.85 -23.38 -22.28
N HIS A 13 -9.98 -22.62 -23.37
CA HIS A 13 -9.42 -22.83 -24.70
C HIS A 13 -8.55 -24.09 -24.84
N ALA A 14 -9.10 -25.15 -25.43
CA ALA A 14 -8.35 -26.34 -25.85
C ALA A 14 -7.38 -26.05 -27.02
N GLY A 15 -6.85 -24.82 -27.12
CA GLY A 15 -6.01 -24.32 -28.20
C GLY A 15 -4.99 -23.30 -27.71
N LEU A 16 -3.92 -23.14 -28.50
CA LEU A 16 -2.82 -22.23 -28.20
C LEU A 16 -3.28 -20.77 -28.17
N PHE A 17 -2.64 -19.97 -27.31
CA PHE A 17 -2.88 -18.53 -27.20
C PHE A 17 -2.67 -17.80 -28.52
N SER A 18 -3.65 -16.98 -28.88
CA SER A 18 -3.58 -16.04 -29.97
C SER A 18 -2.48 -14.97 -29.73
N PHE A 19 -2.08 -14.28 -30.79
CA PHE A 19 -1.13 -13.16 -30.67
C PHE A 19 -1.58 -12.10 -29.66
N GLY A 20 -2.88 -11.77 -29.65
CA GLY A 20 -3.44 -10.77 -28.73
C GLY A 20 -3.36 -11.20 -27.26
N GLU A 21 -3.59 -12.48 -26.98
CA GLU A 21 -3.47 -13.03 -25.63
C GLU A 21 -2.01 -13.03 -25.16
N ARG A 22 -1.08 -13.45 -26.03
CA ARG A 22 0.36 -13.40 -25.74
C ARG A 22 0.84 -11.98 -25.49
N LEU A 23 0.32 -11.00 -26.24
CA LEU A 23 0.62 -9.58 -26.02
C LEU A 23 0.08 -9.09 -24.66
N GLY A 24 -1.12 -9.49 -24.25
CA GLY A 24 -1.65 -9.15 -22.93
C GLY A 24 -0.85 -9.79 -21.79
N ILE A 25 -0.42 -11.04 -21.95
CA ILE A 25 0.49 -11.72 -21.01
C ILE A 25 1.84 -10.99 -20.95
N PHE A 26 2.39 -10.57 -22.09
CA PHE A 26 3.61 -9.78 -22.16
C PHE A 26 3.52 -8.48 -21.34
N MET A 27 2.41 -7.75 -21.47
CA MET A 27 2.18 -6.53 -20.69
C MET A 27 2.10 -6.81 -19.17
N THR A 28 1.48 -7.93 -18.79
CA THR A 28 1.45 -8.38 -17.38
C THR A 28 2.86 -8.65 -16.87
N ILE A 29 3.73 -9.29 -17.67
CA ILE A 29 5.12 -9.57 -17.29
C ILE A 29 5.90 -8.27 -17.07
N LEU A 30 5.76 -7.29 -17.97
CA LEU A 30 6.40 -5.98 -17.82
C LEU A 30 5.93 -5.25 -16.57
N ALA A 31 4.62 -5.28 -16.29
CA ALA A 31 4.04 -4.72 -15.08
C ALA A 31 4.61 -5.38 -13.80
N ALA A 32 4.68 -6.72 -13.79
CA ALA A 32 5.24 -7.47 -12.68
C ALA A 32 6.73 -7.14 -12.45
N LEU A 33 7.53 -7.07 -13.53
CA LEU A 33 8.95 -6.67 -13.46
C LEU A 33 9.12 -5.26 -12.87
N LEU A 34 8.31 -4.30 -13.34
CA LEU A 34 8.35 -2.93 -12.85
C LEU A 34 7.99 -2.87 -11.36
N SER A 35 6.98 -3.63 -10.94
CA SER A 35 6.59 -3.76 -9.53
C SER A 35 7.68 -4.43 -8.68
N ILE A 36 8.37 -5.47 -9.18
CA ILE A 36 9.49 -6.12 -8.47
C ILE A 36 10.62 -5.11 -8.22
N VAL A 37 11.05 -4.39 -9.26
CA VAL A 37 12.13 -3.40 -9.14
C VAL A 37 11.73 -2.30 -8.16
N SER A 38 10.49 -1.81 -8.27
CA SER A 38 9.96 -0.75 -7.42
C SER A 38 9.87 -1.16 -5.95
N ALA A 39 9.23 -2.30 -5.68
CA ALA A 39 9.04 -2.81 -4.32
C ALA A 39 10.39 -3.17 -3.68
N SER A 40 11.30 -3.81 -4.43
CA SER A 40 12.65 -4.12 -3.96
C SER A 40 13.45 -2.86 -3.62
N GLY A 41 13.38 -1.84 -4.48
CA GLY A 41 14.02 -0.54 -4.24
C GLY A 41 13.50 0.14 -2.98
N LEU A 42 12.19 0.15 -2.75
CA LEU A 42 11.57 0.70 -1.54
C LEU A 42 11.99 -0.06 -0.27
N LEU A 43 11.99 -1.40 -0.31
CA LEU A 43 12.41 -2.23 0.82
C LEU A 43 13.89 -2.04 1.12
N LEU A 44 14.74 -1.99 0.10
CA LEU A 44 16.16 -1.69 0.25
C LEU A 44 16.36 -0.30 0.86
N TYR A 45 15.69 0.73 0.34
CA TYR A 45 15.72 2.07 0.91
C TYR A 45 15.29 2.07 2.39
N ALA A 46 14.21 1.37 2.73
CA ALA A 46 13.73 1.23 4.10
C ALA A 46 14.78 0.58 5.02
N ILE A 47 15.45 -0.48 4.56
CA ILE A 47 16.51 -1.18 5.29
C ILE A 47 17.73 -0.27 5.48
N LEU A 48 18.23 0.34 4.41
CA LEU A 48 19.38 1.25 4.46
C LEU A 48 19.12 2.43 5.39
N ARG A 49 17.92 3.01 5.34
CA ARG A 49 17.51 4.10 6.24
C ARG A 49 17.47 3.66 7.69
N ARG A 50 16.97 2.45 7.99
CA ARG A 50 17.02 1.86 9.35
C ARG A 50 18.46 1.68 9.84
N ILE A 51 19.36 1.18 8.99
CA ILE A 51 20.78 1.00 9.32
C ILE A 51 21.45 2.35 9.60
N LYS A 52 21.26 3.34 8.72
CA LYS A 52 21.83 4.70 8.88
C LYS A 52 21.32 5.36 10.17
N ARG A 53 20.03 5.23 10.48
CA ARG A 53 19.45 5.72 11.74
C ARG A 53 20.04 5.04 12.97
N ARG A 54 20.21 3.71 12.96
CA ARG A 54 20.86 2.98 14.07
C ARG A 54 22.30 3.44 14.29
N LYS A 55 23.08 3.59 13.21
CA LYS A 55 24.47 4.08 13.29
C LYS A 55 24.55 5.52 13.80
N SER A 56 23.65 6.40 13.35
CA SER A 56 23.58 7.80 13.79
C SER A 56 23.12 7.93 15.25
N SER A 57 22.12 7.14 15.67
CA SER A 57 21.64 7.10 17.05
C SER A 57 22.70 6.61 18.03
N ARG A 58 23.61 5.72 17.60
CA ARG A 58 24.77 5.29 18.40
C ARG A 58 25.85 6.37 18.53
N ARG A 59 25.82 7.41 17.69
CA ARG A 59 26.78 8.55 17.69
C ARG A 59 26.26 9.82 18.36
N ARG A 60 24.96 9.92 18.67
CA ARG A 60 24.36 11.11 19.32
C ARG A 60 23.54 10.70 20.55
N THR A 61 24.17 10.78 21.72
CA THR A 61 23.54 10.56 23.04
C THR A 61 22.65 11.73 23.47
N THR A 62 22.60 12.85 22.73
CA THR A 62 21.91 14.08 23.15
C THR A 62 21.16 14.75 21.99
N ARG A 63 20.00 14.22 21.61
CA ARG A 63 18.87 15.01 21.05
C ARG A 63 17.61 14.15 21.04
N HIS A 64 16.99 14.06 22.21
CA HIS A 64 15.61 13.61 22.37
C HIS A 64 14.69 14.66 21.74
N SER A 65 13.81 14.23 20.82
CA SER A 65 12.43 14.74 20.63
C SER A 65 11.95 14.84 19.17
N ARG A 66 12.81 15.05 18.15
CA ARG A 66 12.31 15.30 16.78
C ARG A 66 12.14 14.07 15.86
N SER A 67 12.40 12.86 16.34
CA SER A 67 12.39 11.63 15.51
C SER A 67 11.45 10.55 16.06
N ARG A 68 10.31 10.95 16.65
CA ARG A 68 9.30 10.02 17.19
C ARG A 68 8.05 9.92 16.32
N SER A 69 7.73 10.94 15.56
CA SER A 69 6.54 11.04 14.71
C SER A 69 6.65 10.32 13.37
N ASP A 70 7.87 10.07 12.89
CA ASP A 70 8.11 9.62 11.51
C ASP A 70 7.88 8.09 11.27
N ALA A 71 7.36 7.36 12.25
CA ALA A 71 7.50 5.90 12.34
C ALA A 71 6.20 5.09 12.55
N SER A 72 5.05 5.71 12.76
CA SER A 72 3.81 4.99 13.11
C SER A 72 3.37 4.09 11.94
N GLY A 73 2.98 4.65 10.80
CA GLY A 73 2.48 3.83 9.67
C GLY A 73 3.55 3.27 8.73
N PHE A 74 4.84 3.45 9.03
CA PHE A 74 5.93 2.87 8.22
C PHE A 74 5.93 1.33 8.25
N SER A 75 5.44 0.72 9.34
CA SER A 75 5.37 -0.74 9.45
C SER A 75 4.31 -1.35 8.55
N LEU A 76 3.13 -0.71 8.46
CA LEU A 76 2.05 -1.13 7.56
C LEU A 76 2.46 -0.95 6.09
N LEU A 77 3.12 0.15 5.76
CA LEU A 77 3.66 0.37 4.41
C LEU A 77 4.67 -0.72 4.02
N ILE A 78 5.59 -1.09 4.92
CA ILE A 78 6.54 -2.18 4.63
C ILE A 78 5.81 -3.50 4.40
N SER A 79 4.77 -3.78 5.19
CA SER A 79 3.93 -4.97 5.01
C SER A 79 3.28 -4.98 3.63
N LEU A 80 2.67 -3.86 3.22
CA LEU A 80 2.06 -3.70 1.90
C LEU A 80 3.08 -3.92 0.77
N VAL A 81 4.23 -3.23 0.81
CA VAL A 81 5.26 -3.34 -0.23
C VAL A 81 5.88 -4.74 -0.29
N THR A 82 5.96 -5.43 0.84
CA THR A 82 6.42 -6.83 0.88
C THR A 82 5.40 -7.75 0.23
N ALA A 83 4.10 -7.51 0.46
CA ALA A 83 3.04 -8.25 -0.20
C ALA A 83 3.00 -7.99 -1.72
N ASP A 84 3.18 -6.74 -2.15
CA ASP A 84 3.34 -6.38 -3.57
C ASP A 84 4.50 -7.12 -4.24
N LEU A 85 5.64 -7.22 -3.54
CA LEU A 85 6.79 -7.97 -4.06
C LEU A 85 6.46 -9.45 -4.24
N ILE A 86 5.81 -10.08 -3.26
CA ILE A 86 5.42 -11.49 -3.33
C ILE A 86 4.44 -11.72 -4.49
N GLN A 87 3.42 -10.87 -4.63
CA GLN A 87 2.47 -10.93 -5.73
C GLN A 87 3.17 -10.81 -7.08
N ALA A 88 4.02 -9.80 -7.26
CA ALA A 88 4.72 -9.56 -8.51
C ALA A 88 5.68 -10.71 -8.87
N MET A 89 6.36 -11.31 -7.88
CA MET A 89 7.14 -12.53 -8.07
C MET A 89 6.27 -13.71 -8.55
N GLY A 90 5.05 -13.86 -8.02
CA GLY A 90 4.08 -14.86 -8.48
C GLY A 90 3.66 -14.66 -9.94
N GLY A 91 3.70 -13.44 -10.47
CA GLY A 91 3.40 -13.15 -11.88
C GLY A 91 4.50 -13.56 -12.87
N MET A 92 5.74 -13.75 -12.41
CA MET A 92 6.90 -13.99 -13.30
C MET A 92 6.85 -15.28 -14.15
N PRO A 93 6.32 -16.42 -13.66
CA PRO A 93 6.19 -17.63 -14.47
C PRO A 93 5.35 -17.45 -15.74
N SER A 94 4.54 -16.39 -15.85
CA SER A 94 3.78 -16.06 -17.05
C SER A 94 4.61 -15.88 -18.31
N TRP A 95 5.91 -15.63 -18.19
CA TRP A 95 6.83 -15.62 -19.33
C TRP A 95 6.86 -16.98 -20.06
N ARG A 96 6.75 -18.09 -19.33
CA ARG A 96 6.69 -19.43 -19.93
C ARG A 96 5.40 -19.62 -20.70
N TRP A 97 4.28 -19.23 -20.10
CA TRP A 97 2.96 -19.33 -20.73
C TRP A 97 2.89 -18.51 -22.03
N MET A 98 3.59 -17.38 -22.09
CA MET A 98 3.73 -16.58 -23.31
C MET A 98 4.56 -17.29 -24.40
N LEU A 99 5.62 -18.00 -24.03
CA LEU A 99 6.48 -18.72 -24.98
C LEU A 99 5.82 -20.00 -25.49
N ASP A 100 5.30 -20.79 -24.56
CA ASP A 100 4.68 -22.08 -24.84
C ASP A 100 3.26 -21.91 -25.43
N ALA A 101 2.73 -20.68 -25.40
CA ALA A 101 1.39 -20.32 -25.84
C ALA A 101 0.28 -21.15 -25.17
N GLN A 102 0.54 -21.67 -23.98
CA GLN A 102 -0.41 -22.37 -23.12
C GLN A 102 0.11 -22.38 -21.69
N VAL A 103 -0.77 -22.60 -20.71
CA VAL A 103 -0.40 -22.81 -19.32
C VAL A 103 -0.19 -24.31 -19.10
N MET A 104 0.89 -24.67 -18.39
CA MET A 104 1.21 -26.08 -18.11
C MET A 104 1.25 -26.30 -16.60
N ASP A 105 0.62 -27.37 -16.14
CA ASP A 105 0.70 -27.78 -14.75
C ASP A 105 2.13 -28.14 -14.33
N GLY A 106 2.42 -28.00 -13.03
CA GLY A 106 3.71 -28.37 -12.46
C GLY A 106 4.24 -27.39 -11.42
N PRO A 107 5.55 -27.44 -11.11
CA PRO A 107 6.14 -26.64 -10.03
C PRO A 107 6.05 -25.13 -10.28
N SER A 108 6.24 -24.69 -11.53
CA SER A 108 6.13 -23.26 -11.90
C SER A 108 4.70 -22.73 -11.72
N CYS A 109 3.72 -23.58 -12.05
CA CYS A 109 2.30 -23.29 -11.91
C CYS A 109 1.89 -23.19 -10.43
N THR A 110 2.32 -24.16 -9.63
CA THR A 110 2.09 -24.16 -8.17
C THR A 110 2.75 -22.95 -7.50
N PHE A 111 3.99 -22.62 -7.89
CA PHE A 111 4.68 -21.43 -7.40
C PHE A 111 3.91 -20.15 -7.71
N GLN A 112 3.48 -19.99 -8.97
CA GLN A 112 2.69 -18.84 -9.40
C GLN A 112 1.39 -18.70 -8.59
N GLY A 113 0.59 -19.77 -8.53
CA GLY A 113 -0.67 -19.76 -7.81
C GLY A 113 -0.51 -19.44 -6.32
N ALA A 114 0.49 -20.05 -5.68
CA ALA A 114 0.75 -19.83 -4.25
C ALA A 114 1.22 -18.39 -3.95
N PHE A 115 2.15 -17.85 -4.75
CA PHE A 115 2.67 -16.50 -4.52
C PHE A 115 1.63 -15.42 -4.83
N LEU A 116 0.86 -15.58 -5.91
CA LEU A 116 -0.27 -14.69 -6.21
C LEU A 116 -1.28 -14.69 -5.07
N ASN A 117 -1.67 -15.88 -4.59
CA ASN A 117 -2.64 -16.00 -3.50
C ASN A 117 -2.13 -15.33 -2.20
N VAL A 118 -0.91 -15.67 -1.75
CA VAL A 118 -0.28 -15.04 -0.56
C VAL A 118 -0.21 -13.52 -0.71
N GLY A 119 0.27 -13.04 -1.86
CA GLY A 119 0.40 -11.63 -2.16
C GLY A 119 -0.94 -10.90 -2.15
N ASN A 120 -1.93 -11.40 -2.88
CA ASN A 120 -3.26 -10.79 -3.01
C ASN A 120 -3.96 -10.62 -1.66
N VAL A 121 -3.97 -11.68 -0.85
CA VAL A 121 -4.58 -11.65 0.49
C VAL A 121 -3.84 -10.66 1.40
N ALA A 122 -2.50 -10.70 1.42
CA ALA A 122 -1.71 -9.81 2.26
C ALA A 122 -1.82 -8.33 1.84
N ILE A 123 -1.90 -8.03 0.54
CA ILE A 123 -2.15 -6.68 0.01
C ILE A 123 -3.53 -6.18 0.46
N ALA A 124 -4.57 -7.02 0.35
CA ALA A 124 -5.93 -6.67 0.75
C ALA A 124 -6.01 -6.29 2.23
N LEU A 125 -5.50 -7.16 3.11
CA LEU A 125 -5.51 -6.95 4.56
C LEU A 125 -4.62 -5.79 4.99
N SER A 126 -3.46 -5.59 4.35
CA SER A 126 -2.57 -4.46 4.62
C SER A 126 -3.21 -3.13 4.21
N SER A 127 -3.83 -3.07 3.03
CA SER A 127 -4.52 -1.87 2.53
C SER A 127 -5.71 -1.50 3.40
N LEU A 128 -6.53 -2.49 3.79
CA LEU A 128 -7.63 -2.30 4.74
C LEU A 128 -7.12 -1.76 6.08
N SER A 129 -6.04 -2.33 6.61
CA SER A 129 -5.44 -1.90 7.87
C SER A 129 -4.90 -0.46 7.80
N ILE A 130 -4.34 -0.06 6.65
CA ILE A 130 -3.92 1.33 6.41
C ILE A 130 -5.13 2.27 6.39
N ALA A 131 -6.22 1.88 5.73
CA ALA A 131 -7.46 2.67 5.70
C ALA A 131 -8.07 2.83 7.10
N VAL A 132 -8.18 1.75 7.87
CA VAL A 132 -8.69 1.78 9.26
C VAL A 132 -7.79 2.62 10.16
N HIS A 133 -6.47 2.45 10.09
CA HIS A 133 -5.53 3.27 10.86
C HIS A 133 -5.70 4.76 10.53
N THR A 134 -5.82 5.09 9.25
CA THR A 134 -6.00 6.47 8.78
C THR A 134 -7.31 7.04 9.29
N PHE A 135 -8.40 6.28 9.23
CA PHE A 135 -9.71 6.65 9.78
C PHE A 135 -9.64 6.94 11.29
N VAL A 136 -9.05 6.03 12.07
CA VAL A 136 -8.90 6.15 13.52
C VAL A 136 -8.11 7.41 13.90
N VAL A 137 -7.04 7.73 13.16
CA VAL A 137 -6.22 8.91 13.45
C VAL A 137 -6.88 10.22 12.98
N LEU A 138 -7.52 10.22 11.81
CA LEU A 138 -8.06 11.44 11.22
C LEU A 138 -9.45 11.82 11.73
N VAL A 139 -10.31 10.83 11.99
CA VAL A 139 -11.72 11.04 12.37
C VAL A 139 -11.91 10.85 13.87
N LEU A 140 -11.41 9.75 14.44
CA LEU A 140 -11.58 9.48 15.88
C LEU A 140 -10.54 10.22 16.74
N HIS A 141 -9.51 10.79 16.10
CA HIS A 141 -8.40 11.47 16.79
C HIS A 141 -7.68 10.59 17.82
N TRP A 142 -7.74 9.27 17.67
CA TRP A 142 -7.08 8.34 18.58
C TRP A 142 -5.60 8.19 18.23
N ARG A 143 -4.77 8.17 19.28
CA ARG A 143 -3.34 7.93 19.16
C ARG A 143 -3.09 6.43 19.06
N VAL A 144 -2.59 5.97 17.90
CA VAL A 144 -2.23 4.55 17.71
C VAL A 144 -0.76 4.33 18.06
N THR A 145 -0.49 3.39 18.97
CA THR A 145 0.88 3.08 19.38
C THR A 145 1.61 2.24 18.33
N ARG A 146 2.95 2.32 18.33
CA ARG A 146 3.80 1.50 17.43
C ARG A 146 3.74 0.01 17.75
N LEU A 147 3.42 -0.37 18.99
CA LEU A 147 3.26 -1.77 19.36
C LEU A 147 2.00 -2.32 18.69
N THR A 148 0.88 -1.58 18.79
CA THR A 148 -0.38 -1.92 18.12
C THR A 148 -0.16 -2.16 16.62
N LEU A 149 0.56 -1.27 15.93
CA LEU A 149 0.81 -1.42 14.49
C LEU A 149 1.68 -2.63 14.14
N ARG A 150 2.64 -3.01 14.99
CA ARG A 150 3.43 -4.23 14.80
C ARG A 150 2.60 -5.49 15.05
N ILE A 151 1.73 -5.47 16.05
CA ILE A 151 0.79 -6.57 16.32
C ILE A 151 -0.16 -6.73 15.12
N VAL A 152 -0.72 -5.63 14.59
CA VAL A 152 -1.57 -5.65 13.40
C VAL A 152 -0.83 -6.26 12.22
N VAL A 153 0.39 -5.80 11.90
CA VAL A 153 1.21 -6.41 10.83
C VAL A 153 1.43 -7.90 11.08
N GLY A 154 1.82 -8.30 12.29
CA GLY A 154 2.00 -9.72 12.63
C GLY A 154 0.72 -10.53 12.41
N SER A 155 -0.43 -9.98 12.82
CA SER A 155 -1.72 -10.64 12.64
C SER A 155 -2.10 -10.81 11.17
N ILE A 156 -1.78 -9.84 10.30
CA ILE A 156 -2.03 -9.95 8.85
C ILE A 156 -1.31 -11.16 8.29
N TRP A 157 0.00 -11.30 8.55
CA TRP A 157 0.79 -12.42 8.03
C TRP A 157 0.36 -13.77 8.62
N VAL A 158 -0.02 -13.80 9.91
CA VAL A 158 -0.56 -15.02 10.53
C VAL A 158 -1.89 -15.41 9.90
N ILE A 159 -2.81 -14.47 9.69
CA ILE A 159 -4.10 -14.71 9.03
C ILE A 159 -3.87 -15.20 7.60
N THR A 160 -3.01 -14.55 6.82
CA THR A 160 -2.64 -15.01 5.47
C THR A 160 -2.10 -16.44 5.51
N ALA A 161 -1.16 -16.75 6.41
CA ALA A 161 -0.62 -18.10 6.52
C ALA A 161 -1.71 -19.15 6.86
N ILE A 162 -2.62 -18.82 7.78
CA ILE A 162 -3.74 -19.70 8.14
C ILE A 162 -4.64 -19.95 6.93
N ILE A 163 -5.02 -18.91 6.18
CA ILE A 163 -5.88 -19.03 5.00
C ILE A 163 -5.25 -19.96 3.96
N ILE A 164 -3.98 -19.74 3.63
CA ILE A 164 -3.26 -20.51 2.61
C ILE A 164 -3.10 -21.98 3.02
N VAL A 165 -2.74 -22.24 4.28
CA VAL A 165 -2.58 -23.61 4.77
C VAL A 165 -3.93 -24.33 4.88
N ALA A 166 -4.96 -23.67 5.41
CA ALA A 166 -6.28 -24.29 5.60
C ALA A 166 -6.94 -24.64 4.26
N CYS A 167 -6.81 -23.78 3.25
CA CYS A 167 -7.40 -24.03 1.94
C CYS A 167 -6.54 -24.98 1.10
N GLY A 168 -5.20 -24.87 1.13
CA GLY A 168 -4.32 -25.64 0.25
C GLY A 168 -3.90 -27.03 0.76
N ARG A 169 -3.93 -27.29 2.08
CA ARG A 169 -3.36 -28.53 2.63
C ARG A 169 -4.19 -29.77 2.25
N GLY A 170 -3.51 -30.78 1.71
CA GLY A 170 -4.08 -32.12 1.47
C GLY A 170 -4.94 -32.23 0.20
N ARG A 171 -4.99 -31.19 -0.64
CA ARG A 171 -5.78 -31.17 -1.88
C ARG A 171 -4.86 -31.33 -3.10
N SER A 172 -5.09 -32.37 -3.88
CA SER A 172 -4.45 -32.55 -5.18
C SER A 172 -5.00 -31.55 -6.19
N GLY A 173 -4.16 -30.98 -7.06
CA GLY A 173 -4.62 -30.05 -8.10
C GLY A 173 -5.20 -28.73 -7.56
N TYR A 174 -4.81 -28.32 -6.34
CA TYR A 174 -5.31 -27.06 -5.75
C TYR A 174 -4.92 -25.83 -6.56
N TYR A 175 -3.64 -25.74 -6.95
CA TYR A 175 -3.15 -24.74 -7.90
C TYR A 175 -2.98 -25.39 -9.27
N GLY A 176 -3.56 -24.80 -10.30
CA GLY A 176 -3.55 -25.32 -11.66
C GLY A 176 -3.96 -24.24 -12.66
N ASP A 177 -4.13 -24.64 -13.92
CA ASP A 177 -4.52 -23.73 -14.99
C ASP A 177 -5.91 -23.11 -14.77
N THR A 178 -6.00 -21.79 -14.95
CA THR A 178 -7.26 -21.03 -14.92
C THR A 178 -7.45 -20.14 -16.17
N GLY A 179 -6.82 -20.54 -17.28
CA GLY A 179 -6.95 -19.97 -18.62
C GLY A 179 -5.70 -19.22 -19.08
N TYR A 180 -5.24 -18.24 -18.30
CA TYR A 180 -4.09 -17.38 -18.68
C TYR A 180 -2.94 -17.38 -17.68
N TRP A 181 -3.19 -17.91 -16.48
CA TRP A 181 -2.22 -18.07 -15.41
C TRP A 181 -2.66 -19.19 -14.48
N CYS A 182 -1.71 -19.66 -13.69
CA CYS A 182 -1.98 -20.64 -12.67
C CYS A 182 -2.55 -20.00 -11.41
N TRP A 183 -3.64 -20.58 -10.92
CA TRP A 183 -4.33 -20.09 -9.74
C TRP A 183 -5.13 -21.22 -9.07
N ILE A 184 -5.94 -20.90 -8.07
CA ILE A 184 -6.82 -21.87 -7.41
C ILE A 184 -7.84 -22.40 -8.45
N THR A 185 -7.83 -23.71 -8.68
CA THR A 185 -8.60 -24.38 -9.74
C THR A 185 -10.12 -24.31 -9.51
N GLU A 186 -10.89 -24.39 -10.61
CA GLU A 186 -12.35 -24.23 -10.56
C GLU A 186 -13.06 -25.34 -9.77
N GLU A 187 -12.47 -26.53 -9.72
CA GLU A 187 -12.95 -27.68 -8.95
C GLU A 187 -13.07 -27.35 -7.45
N HIS A 188 -12.23 -26.44 -6.96
CA HIS A 188 -12.16 -26.02 -5.56
C HIS A 188 -12.86 -24.68 -5.34
N CYS A 189 -14.06 -24.51 -5.89
CA CYS A 189 -14.78 -23.23 -5.84
C CYS A 189 -14.95 -22.64 -4.42
N PRO A 190 -15.37 -23.40 -3.38
CA PRO A 190 -15.46 -22.86 -2.03
C PRO A 190 -14.13 -22.30 -1.53
N GLU A 191 -13.03 -23.01 -1.81
CA GLU A 191 -11.69 -22.61 -1.44
C GLU A 191 -11.17 -21.41 -2.26
N ARG A 192 -11.58 -21.23 -3.53
CA ARG A 192 -11.28 -19.99 -4.29
C ARG A 192 -11.88 -18.77 -3.59
N VAL A 193 -13.13 -18.89 -3.17
CA VAL A 193 -13.86 -17.78 -2.53
C VAL A 193 -13.25 -17.49 -1.16
N VAL A 194 -13.13 -18.49 -0.30
CA VAL A 194 -12.62 -18.33 1.07
C VAL A 194 -11.11 -18.05 1.09
N GLY A 195 -10.37 -18.63 0.17
CA GLY A 195 -8.91 -18.54 0.07
C GLY A 195 -8.43 -17.18 -0.41
N GLU A 196 -9.21 -16.45 -1.20
CA GLU A 196 -8.78 -15.17 -1.75
C GLU A 196 -9.91 -14.13 -1.88
N TYR A 197 -10.97 -14.42 -2.66
CA TYR A 197 -11.95 -13.41 -3.05
C TYR A 197 -12.70 -12.76 -1.90
N LEU A 198 -13.07 -13.55 -0.89
CA LEU A 198 -13.79 -13.10 0.29
C LEU A 198 -13.05 -11.93 0.97
N TRP A 199 -11.74 -12.08 1.17
CA TRP A 199 -10.91 -11.09 1.84
C TRP A 199 -10.72 -9.84 0.99
N MET A 200 -10.52 -10.01 -0.32
CA MET A 200 -10.39 -8.88 -1.25
C MET A 200 -11.66 -8.04 -1.31
N TRP A 201 -12.84 -8.65 -1.40
CA TRP A 201 -14.09 -7.89 -1.48
C TRP A 201 -14.53 -7.31 -0.14
N ILE A 202 -14.36 -8.02 0.97
CA ILE A 202 -14.59 -7.44 2.30
C ILE A 202 -13.72 -6.20 2.47
N ALA A 203 -12.43 -6.30 2.13
CA ALA A 203 -11.52 -5.16 2.16
C ALA A 203 -12.00 -4.02 1.24
N PHE A 204 -12.35 -4.34 -0.01
CA PHE A 204 -12.83 -3.37 -1.00
C PHE A 204 -14.06 -2.58 -0.51
N PHE A 205 -15.11 -3.26 -0.07
CA PHE A 205 -16.34 -2.62 0.38
C PHE A 205 -16.16 -1.82 1.67
N ILE A 206 -15.40 -2.35 2.64
CA ILE A 206 -15.11 -1.61 3.88
C ILE A 206 -14.29 -0.35 3.56
N MET A 207 -13.28 -0.44 2.69
CA MET A 207 -12.49 0.73 2.30
C MET A 207 -13.34 1.80 1.61
N ILE A 208 -14.22 1.41 0.68
CA ILE A 208 -15.16 2.36 0.06
C ILE A 208 -16.03 3.03 1.13
N GLY A 209 -16.62 2.26 2.04
CA GLY A 209 -17.44 2.80 3.13
C GLY A 209 -16.68 3.79 4.02
N LEU A 210 -15.46 3.45 4.42
CA LEU A 210 -14.59 4.34 5.19
C LEU A 210 -14.26 5.63 4.43
N TYR A 211 -14.00 5.55 3.13
CA TYR A 211 -13.64 6.70 2.30
C TYR A 211 -14.82 7.64 2.10
N VAL A 212 -15.99 7.08 1.81
CA VAL A 212 -17.26 7.83 1.72
C VAL A 212 -17.54 8.53 3.04
N TYR A 213 -17.39 7.83 4.17
CA TYR A 213 -17.59 8.44 5.49
C TYR A 213 -16.58 9.56 5.78
N MET A 214 -15.29 9.33 5.54
CA MET A 214 -14.25 10.35 5.71
C MET A 214 -14.52 11.59 4.86
N PHE A 215 -14.96 11.39 3.61
CA PHE A 215 -15.34 12.48 2.71
C PHE A 215 -16.49 13.33 3.29
N PHE A 216 -17.57 12.70 3.76
CA PHE A 216 -18.68 13.42 4.39
C PHE A 216 -18.27 14.14 5.68
N MET A 217 -17.37 13.57 6.49
CA MET A 217 -16.87 14.23 7.70
C MET A 217 -15.99 15.44 7.40
N MET A 218 -15.18 15.36 6.34
CA MET A 218 -14.39 16.50 5.87
C MET A 218 -15.30 17.63 5.36
N LEU A 219 -16.37 17.31 4.62
CA LEU A 219 -17.33 18.30 4.13
C LEU A 219 -18.09 19.02 5.25
N LYS A 220 -18.48 18.31 6.31
CA LYS A 220 -19.21 18.91 7.45
C LYS A 220 -18.33 19.79 8.34
N GLY A 221 -17.03 19.94 8.05
CA GLY A 221 -16.10 20.69 8.91
C GLY A 221 -16.03 20.16 10.35
N THR A 222 -16.52 18.93 10.59
CA THR A 222 -16.63 18.34 11.93
C THR A 222 -15.26 17.92 12.47
N ILE A 223 -14.23 17.91 11.63
CA ILE A 223 -12.83 17.73 12.04
C ILE A 223 -12.30 19.02 12.67
N ARG A 224 -12.96 19.48 13.74
CA ARG A 224 -12.55 20.62 14.56
C ARG A 224 -11.35 20.17 15.39
N THR A 225 -10.21 20.84 15.23
CA THR A 225 -9.03 20.65 16.08
C THR A 225 -9.42 20.89 17.54
N GLN A 226 -9.44 19.82 18.34
CA GLN A 226 -9.53 19.98 19.80
C GLN A 226 -8.29 20.73 20.29
N ARG A 227 -8.53 21.81 21.02
CA ARG A 227 -7.53 22.69 21.62
C ARG A 227 -7.00 22.04 22.90
N ASN A 228 -6.01 21.16 22.76
CA ASN A 228 -5.21 20.66 23.89
C ASN A 228 -3.85 21.37 23.92
N SER A 229 -3.12 21.22 25.04
CA SER A 229 -1.77 21.75 25.33
C SER A 229 -0.86 21.86 24.10
N GLU A 230 -0.10 22.95 23.97
CA GLU A 230 0.78 23.25 22.82
C GLU A 230 1.68 22.08 22.39
N LYS A 231 2.21 21.30 23.34
CA LYS A 231 3.03 20.10 23.04
C LYS A 231 2.20 18.91 22.54
N GLU A 232 0.98 18.78 23.03
CA GLU A 232 0.04 17.73 22.61
C GLU A 232 -0.50 18.03 21.19
N GLU A 233 -0.66 19.31 20.86
CA GLU A 233 -1.12 19.80 19.56
C GLU A 233 -0.09 19.54 18.44
N GLU A 234 1.21 19.76 18.67
CA GLU A 234 2.26 19.49 17.68
C GLU A 234 2.34 18.00 17.31
N GLU A 235 2.34 17.10 18.29
CA GLU A 235 2.39 15.65 18.04
C GLU A 235 1.16 15.13 17.28
N VAL A 236 -0.02 15.67 17.60
CA VAL A 236 -1.29 15.32 16.91
C VAL A 236 -1.29 15.86 15.48
N LYS A 237 -0.80 17.08 15.26
CA LYS A 237 -0.70 17.69 13.93
C LYS A 237 0.24 16.92 13.02
N GLU A 238 1.39 16.47 13.53
CA GLU A 238 2.32 15.62 12.79
C GLU A 238 1.72 14.25 12.45
N SER A 239 1.02 13.63 13.41
CA SER A 239 0.36 12.34 13.22
C SER A 239 -0.76 12.41 12.17
N ARG A 240 -1.55 13.48 12.18
CA ARG A 240 -2.61 13.74 11.18
C ARG A 240 -2.01 13.99 9.80
N LYS A 241 -0.98 14.84 9.69
CA LYS A 241 -0.28 15.10 8.42
C LYS A 241 0.24 13.79 7.82
N MET A 242 0.81 12.91 8.65
CA MET A 242 1.27 11.59 8.20
C MET A 242 0.12 10.69 7.75
N ALA A 243 -1.00 10.68 8.48
CA ALA A 243 -2.16 9.87 8.14
C ALA A 243 -2.80 10.32 6.80
N TYR A 244 -2.87 11.63 6.52
CA TYR A 244 -3.31 12.13 5.21
C TYR A 244 -2.44 11.62 4.06
N SER A 245 -1.12 11.58 4.24
CA SER A 245 -0.21 11.00 3.25
C SER A 245 -0.44 9.50 3.03
N MET A 246 -1.06 8.78 3.97
CA MET A 246 -1.35 7.36 3.87
C MET A 246 -2.69 7.05 3.19
N LEU A 247 -3.58 8.03 3.04
CA LEU A 247 -4.90 7.87 2.43
C LEU A 247 -4.84 7.46 0.94
N PHE A 248 -3.74 7.73 0.26
CA PHE A 248 -3.63 7.40 -1.15
C PHE A 248 -3.30 5.91 -1.40
N TYR A 249 -2.68 5.20 -0.44
CA TYR A 249 -2.29 3.80 -0.65
C TYR A 249 -3.51 2.87 -0.81
N PRO A 250 -4.53 2.92 0.07
CA PRO A 250 -5.73 2.12 -0.16
C PRO A 250 -6.52 2.58 -1.39
N ALA A 251 -6.41 3.85 -1.82
CA ALA A 251 -7.01 4.31 -3.07
C ALA A 251 -6.35 3.66 -4.30
N VAL A 252 -5.03 3.54 -4.31
CA VAL A 252 -4.28 2.79 -5.34
C VAL A 252 -4.72 1.33 -5.36
N TYR A 253 -4.88 0.70 -4.19
CA TYR A 253 -5.40 -0.66 -4.12
C TYR A 253 -6.81 -0.79 -4.74
N LEU A 254 -7.74 0.12 -4.39
CA LEU A 254 -9.09 0.12 -4.97
C LEU A 254 -9.05 0.28 -6.50
N PHE A 255 -8.19 1.18 -7.00
CA PHE A 255 -7.99 1.38 -8.44
C PHE A 255 -7.45 0.13 -9.13
N CYS A 256 -6.46 -0.54 -8.53
CA CYS A 256 -5.87 -1.76 -9.08
C CYS A 256 -6.82 -2.97 -9.02
N LEU A 257 -7.57 -3.12 -7.93
CA LEU A 257 -8.46 -4.25 -7.71
C LEU A 257 -9.78 -4.14 -8.50
N ALA A 258 -10.29 -2.93 -8.73
CA ALA A 258 -11.61 -2.74 -9.33
C ALA A 258 -11.76 -3.42 -10.71
N PRO A 259 -10.85 -3.27 -11.68
CA PRO A 259 -10.97 -3.94 -12.98
C PRO A 259 -10.99 -5.46 -12.86
N VAL A 260 -10.16 -6.04 -11.99
CA VAL A 260 -10.11 -7.49 -11.75
C VAL A 260 -11.41 -7.97 -11.13
N SER A 261 -11.90 -7.27 -10.11
CA SER A 261 -13.16 -7.62 -9.45
C SER A 261 -14.32 -7.55 -10.44
N ILE A 262 -14.44 -6.45 -11.20
CA ILE A 262 -15.48 -6.29 -12.22
C ILE A 262 -15.40 -7.43 -13.24
N SER A 263 -14.22 -7.72 -13.77
CA SER A 263 -14.02 -8.80 -14.75
C SER A 263 -14.47 -10.16 -14.20
N ARG A 264 -14.18 -10.48 -12.92
CA ARG A 264 -14.60 -11.75 -12.30
C ARG A 264 -16.10 -11.85 -12.09
N TRP A 265 -16.74 -10.78 -11.60
CA TRP A 265 -18.21 -10.75 -11.48
C TRP A 265 -18.90 -10.84 -12.85
N LEU A 266 -18.37 -10.11 -13.83
CA LEU A 266 -18.81 -10.14 -15.22
C LEU A 266 -18.62 -11.50 -15.88
N ASP A 267 -17.58 -12.24 -15.48
CA ASP A 267 -17.34 -13.58 -15.94
C ASP A 267 -18.38 -14.55 -15.35
N TRP A 268 -18.61 -14.56 -14.04
CA TRP A 268 -19.60 -15.45 -13.40
C TRP A 268 -21.05 -15.19 -13.79
N SER A 269 -21.40 -13.93 -14.08
CA SER A 269 -22.75 -13.52 -14.50
C SER A 269 -23.08 -13.85 -15.95
N ARG A 270 -22.06 -14.08 -16.79
CA ARG A 270 -22.26 -14.44 -18.19
C ARG A 270 -22.50 -15.94 -18.36
N ALA A 271 -23.42 -16.27 -19.27
CA ALA A 271 -23.67 -17.65 -19.67
C ALA A 271 -22.46 -18.26 -20.38
N SER A 272 -22.31 -19.59 -20.29
CA SER A 272 -21.15 -20.32 -20.83
C SER A 272 -20.88 -20.13 -22.33
N GLY A 273 -21.89 -19.69 -23.11
CA GLY A 273 -21.75 -19.40 -24.54
C GLY A 273 -21.32 -17.97 -24.90
N ASN A 274 -21.10 -17.09 -23.92
CA ASN A 274 -20.66 -15.71 -24.14
C ASN A 274 -19.59 -15.33 -23.11
N PRO A 275 -18.36 -15.88 -23.21
CA PRO A 275 -17.30 -15.60 -22.25
C PRO A 275 -16.83 -14.14 -22.32
N LEU A 276 -16.22 -13.66 -21.24
CA LEU A 276 -15.62 -12.33 -21.23
C LEU A 276 -14.45 -12.26 -22.23
N PRO A 277 -14.30 -11.19 -23.02
CA PRO A 277 -13.19 -11.06 -23.95
C PRO A 277 -11.81 -11.18 -23.25
N PRO A 278 -10.85 -11.94 -23.80
CA PRO A 278 -9.52 -12.13 -23.22
C PRO A 278 -8.80 -10.82 -22.87
N ALA A 279 -8.95 -9.83 -23.73
CA ALA A 279 -8.35 -8.51 -23.57
C ALA A 279 -8.79 -7.81 -22.26
N ALA A 280 -10.04 -7.97 -21.84
CA ALA A 280 -10.54 -7.37 -20.60
C ALA A 280 -9.92 -8.01 -19.36
N THR A 281 -9.80 -9.35 -19.37
CA THR A 281 -9.16 -10.13 -18.31
C THR A 281 -7.67 -9.80 -18.18
N LEU A 282 -6.95 -9.79 -19.30
CA LEU A 282 -5.51 -9.51 -19.34
C LEU A 282 -5.18 -8.04 -19.02
N PHE A 283 -6.01 -7.10 -19.47
CA PHE A 283 -5.89 -5.69 -19.08
C PHE A 283 -6.04 -5.52 -17.57
N SER A 284 -7.09 -6.11 -16.99
CA SER A 284 -7.34 -6.04 -15.55
C SER A 284 -6.19 -6.63 -14.75
N ASN A 285 -5.66 -7.78 -15.20
CA ASN A 285 -4.51 -8.42 -14.57
C ASN A 285 -3.23 -7.58 -14.66
N THR A 286 -3.00 -6.90 -15.79
CA THR A 286 -1.88 -5.98 -15.99
C THR A 286 -1.96 -4.80 -15.01
N VAL A 287 -3.14 -4.17 -14.88
CA VAL A 287 -3.36 -3.06 -13.95
C VAL A 287 -3.14 -3.49 -12.50
N PHE A 288 -3.59 -4.68 -12.14
CA PHE A 288 -3.38 -5.23 -10.80
C PHE A 288 -1.89 -5.52 -10.52
N SER A 289 -1.18 -6.03 -11.52
CA SER A 289 0.27 -6.31 -11.43
C SER A 289 1.14 -5.04 -11.31
N LEU A 290 0.61 -3.86 -11.65
CA LEU A 290 1.28 -2.56 -11.49
C LEU A 290 1.22 -1.99 -10.05
N SER A 291 0.57 -2.67 -9.10
CA SER A 291 0.32 -2.13 -7.76
C SER A 291 1.60 -1.66 -7.05
N GLY A 292 2.66 -2.47 -7.07
CA GLY A 292 3.95 -2.12 -6.45
C GLY A 292 4.62 -0.90 -7.07
N PHE A 293 4.51 -0.71 -8.39
CA PHE A 293 5.01 0.48 -9.08
C PHE A 293 4.23 1.75 -8.70
N LEU A 294 2.89 1.66 -8.68
CA LEU A 294 2.05 2.78 -8.27
C LEU A 294 2.31 3.18 -6.80
N ASN A 295 2.56 2.20 -5.92
CA ASN A 295 2.95 2.45 -4.54
C ASN A 295 4.32 3.14 -4.41
N LEU A 296 5.27 2.91 -5.33
CA LEU A 296 6.52 3.67 -5.43
C LEU A 296 6.28 5.11 -5.84
N ILE A 297 5.50 5.35 -6.90
CA ILE A 297 5.13 6.72 -7.32
C ILE A 297 4.48 7.46 -6.14
N LEU A 298 3.58 6.79 -5.44
CA LEU A 298 2.94 7.41 -4.29
C LEU A 298 3.91 7.69 -3.15
N PHE A 299 4.86 6.78 -2.90
CA PHE A 299 5.90 6.99 -1.91
C PHE A 299 6.77 8.21 -2.22
N THR A 300 7.15 8.42 -3.48
CA THR A 300 7.97 9.58 -3.88
C THR A 300 7.20 10.89 -3.75
N ILE A 301 5.91 10.91 -4.10
CA ILE A 301 5.05 12.10 -4.00
C ILE A 301 4.70 12.45 -2.54
N THR A 302 4.41 11.45 -1.71
CA THR A 302 3.94 11.69 -0.33
C THR A 302 5.06 11.97 0.66
N ARG A 303 6.30 11.59 0.33
CA ARG A 303 7.47 11.73 1.23
C ARG A 303 8.69 12.38 0.54
N PRO A 304 8.53 13.55 -0.12
CA PRO A 304 9.61 14.19 -0.85
C PRO A 304 10.76 14.61 0.08
N THR A 305 10.45 15.10 1.28
CA THR A 305 11.44 15.51 2.29
C THR A 305 12.39 14.39 2.73
N LEU A 306 12.00 13.12 2.54
CA LEU A 306 12.83 11.96 2.87
C LEU A 306 13.81 11.57 1.75
N ILE A 307 13.59 12.10 0.56
CA ILE A 307 14.41 11.86 -0.64
C ILE A 307 15.39 13.02 -0.83
N THR A 308 14.94 14.27 -0.66
CA THR A 308 15.76 15.46 -0.90
C THR A 308 16.72 15.81 0.24
N GLY A 309 16.59 15.19 1.42
CA GLY A 309 17.33 15.59 2.62
C GLY A 309 16.86 16.96 3.13
N ASP A 310 16.90 17.19 4.45
CA ASP A 310 16.53 18.48 5.02
C ASP A 310 17.46 19.58 4.46
N SER A 311 16.99 20.36 3.49
CA SER A 311 17.58 21.63 3.07
C SER A 311 17.26 22.75 4.07
N SER A 312 16.91 22.42 5.31
CA SER A 312 16.52 23.36 6.38
C SER A 312 17.69 23.81 7.25
N SER A 313 18.93 23.73 6.77
CA SER A 313 20.10 24.21 7.52
C SER A 313 20.97 25.18 6.72
N VAL A 314 20.36 26.06 5.92
CA VAL A 314 21.02 27.26 5.41
C VAL A 314 20.01 28.41 5.46
N SER A 315 20.45 29.56 5.98
CA SER A 315 19.74 30.84 6.10
C SER A 315 18.94 31.09 7.40
N SER A 316 19.63 30.98 8.54
CA SER A 316 19.40 31.86 9.69
C SER A 316 20.73 32.47 10.12
N VAL A 317 21.32 33.27 9.24
CA VAL A 317 22.39 34.22 9.55
C VAL A 317 22.14 35.44 8.68
N GLY A 318 21.91 36.59 9.32
CA GLY A 318 21.87 37.89 8.65
C GLY A 318 20.52 38.60 8.71
N ASP A 319 20.03 38.89 9.91
CA ASP A 319 19.19 40.08 10.10
C ASP A 319 19.52 40.71 11.47
N VAL A 320 20.61 41.48 11.48
CA VAL A 320 20.92 42.46 12.53
C VAL A 320 21.53 43.67 11.81
N GLY A 321 20.87 44.82 11.95
CA GLY A 321 21.48 46.12 11.66
C GLY A 321 20.80 46.94 10.57
N GLY A 322 19.51 47.26 10.77
CA GLY A 322 18.95 48.46 10.15
C GLY A 322 19.69 49.69 10.67
N PHE A 323 20.42 50.37 9.77
CA PHE A 323 20.98 51.69 9.98
C PHE A 323 19.84 52.71 10.13
N ALA A 324 19.64 53.21 11.34
CA ALA A 324 18.97 54.49 11.56
C ALA A 324 20.07 55.51 11.88
N MET A 325 20.27 56.47 10.99
CA MET A 325 20.98 57.71 11.30
C MET A 325 20.05 58.55 12.18
N GLU A 326 20.41 58.73 13.44
CA GLU A 326 19.84 59.75 14.30
C GLU A 326 20.91 60.78 14.62
N GLU A 327 20.56 62.03 14.36
CA GLU A 327 21.35 63.25 14.39
C GLU A 327 21.63 63.67 15.84
N GLU A 328 22.89 63.79 16.24
CA GLU A 328 23.27 64.31 17.56
C GLU A 328 23.10 65.82 17.63
N ALA A 329 22.36 66.30 18.66
CA ALA A 329 22.47 67.64 19.20
C ALA A 329 22.84 67.57 20.71
N PRO A 330 23.78 68.39 21.22
CA PRO A 330 24.37 68.17 22.54
C PRO A 330 23.68 69.01 23.63
N VAL A 331 23.28 68.41 24.74
CA VAL A 331 22.90 69.19 25.96
C VAL A 331 23.37 68.52 27.26
N LYS A 332 24.45 69.10 27.78
CA LYS A 332 24.81 69.43 29.18
C LYS A 332 24.50 68.44 30.32
N HIS A 333 25.61 67.98 30.91
CA HIS A 333 25.73 67.46 32.27
C HIS A 333 25.03 68.35 33.32
N THR A 334 24.26 67.72 34.22
CA THR A 334 24.04 68.22 35.57
C THR A 334 24.16 67.06 36.57
N HIS A 335 25.04 67.27 37.55
CA HIS A 335 25.31 66.38 38.67
C HIS A 335 24.08 66.21 39.57
N GLY A 336 23.87 64.98 40.06
CA GLY A 336 22.98 64.72 41.17
C GLY A 336 23.55 65.22 42.49
N ALA A 337 22.67 65.70 43.37
CA ALA A 337 22.91 65.84 44.79
C ALA A 337 21.68 65.34 45.55
N SER A 338 21.93 64.40 46.47
CA SER A 338 20.99 63.79 47.40
C SER A 338 20.27 64.83 48.28
N ILE A 339 19.01 64.52 48.62
CA ILE A 339 18.34 65.04 49.80
C ILE A 339 18.44 63.96 50.89
N LEU A 340 18.72 64.44 52.12
CA LEU A 340 18.54 63.85 53.45
C LEU A 340 17.88 62.47 53.57
#